data_AF-A0A7Y2VRD8-F1
#
_entry.id   AF-A0A7Y2VRD8-F1
#
_cell.length_a   1.000
_cell.length_b   1.000
_cell.length_c   1.000
_cell.angle_alpha   90.00
_cell.angle_beta   90.00
_cell.angle_gamma   90.00
#
_symmetry.space_group_name_H-M   'P 1'
#
loop_
_entity.id
_entity.type
_entity.pdbx_description
1 polymer ?
#
loop_
_entity_poly.entity_id
_entity_poly.type
_entity_poly.pdbx_seq_one_letter_code
_entity_poly.pdbx_strand_id
1 'polypeptide(L)'
;MYEVESKGEKLLLWGDIVHVAAVQFVDPAVTIGYDVDSAEAEQEHWRVFGDAAKDRYLIAGAHLPFPGLGHVRNNGDKTYTVGPLS
;
A
#
# COMPACT_ATOMS: atom_id res chain seq x y z
N MET A 1 2.97 10.92 -2.49
CA MET A 1 3.84 9.72 -2.56
C MET A 1 5.16 10.10 -3.21
N TYR A 2 6.23 9.39 -2.90
CA TYR A 2 7.54 9.58 -3.53
C TYR A 2 8.04 8.25 -4.09
N GLU A 3 8.65 8.30 -5.27
CA GLU A 3 9.22 7.14 -5.92
C GLU A 3 10.76 7.24 -5.89
N VAL A 4 11.41 6.13 -5.56
CA VAL A 4 12.86 5.99 -5.58
C VAL A 4 13.19 4.84 -6.52
N GLU A 5 13.95 5.13 -7.58
CA GLU A 5 14.36 4.11 -8.54
C GLU A 5 15.89 4.03 -8.64
N SER A 6 16.41 2.81 -8.74
CA SER A 6 17.82 2.58 -9.02
C SER A 6 18.01 1.24 -9.72
N LYS A 7 18.77 1.23 -10.82
CA LYS A 7 19.10 0.01 -11.58
C LYS A 7 17.87 -0.84 -12.01
N GLY A 8 16.73 -0.18 -12.25
CA GLY A 8 15.48 -0.85 -12.64
C GLY A 8 14.66 -1.39 -11.46
N GLU A 9 15.13 -1.22 -10.23
CA GLU A 9 14.38 -1.52 -9.01
C GLU A 9 13.65 -0.27 -8.53
N LYS A 10 12.40 -0.43 -8.10
CA LYS A 10 11.52 0.65 -7.65
C LYS A 10 11.09 0.46 -6.19
N LEU A 11 11.13 1.56 -5.44
CA LEU A 11 10.53 1.71 -4.11
C LEU A 11 9.52 2.85 -4.13
N LEU A 12 8.26 2.56 -3.78
CA LEU A 12 7.23 3.56 -3.57
C LEU A 12 7.06 3.88 -2.08
N LEU A 13 7.44 5.09 -1.68
CA LEU A 13 7.17 5.67 -0.37
C LEU A 13 5.78 6.30 -0.39
N TRP A 14 4.76 5.58 0.08
CA TRP A 14 3.37 6.00 -0.08
C TRP A 14 2.83 6.85 1.08
N GLY A 15 3.60 7.04 2.16
CA GLY A 15 3.17 7.82 3.32
C GLY A 15 2.04 7.13 4.09
N ASP A 16 0.93 7.86 4.27
CA ASP A 16 -0.19 7.52 5.16
C ASP A 16 -1.34 6.81 4.44
N ILE A 17 -1.08 6.25 3.26
CA ILE A 17 -2.05 5.43 2.50
C ILE A 17 -2.55 4.23 3.32
N VAL A 18 -1.81 3.77 4.32
CA VAL A 18 -2.26 2.75 5.27
C VAL A 18 -1.94 3.20 6.68
N HIS A 19 -2.94 3.15 7.56
CA HIS A 19 -2.81 3.33 9.00
C HIS A 19 -3.04 2.02 9.76
N VAL A 20 -3.96 1.18 9.29
CA VAL A 20 -4.33 -0.10 9.93
C VAL A 20 -4.19 -1.22 8.90
N ALA A 21 -2.97 -1.73 8.75
CA ALA A 21 -2.63 -2.74 7.73
C ALA A 21 -3.52 -4.00 7.78
N ALA A 22 -3.86 -4.47 8.99
CA ALA A 22 -4.70 -5.66 9.17
C ALA A 22 -6.14 -5.51 8.62
N VAL A 23 -6.59 -4.27 8.39
CA VAL A 23 -7.93 -3.96 7.89
C VAL A 23 -7.86 -3.48 6.45
N GLN A 24 -7.09 -2.42 6.17
CA GLN A 24 -7.13 -1.73 4.88
C GLN A 24 -6.58 -2.58 3.71
N PHE A 25 -5.69 -3.54 3.96
CA PHE A 25 -5.27 -4.45 2.89
C PHE A 25 -6.34 -5.50 2.58
N VAL A 26 -7.12 -5.93 3.58
CA VAL A 26 -8.20 -6.91 3.40
C VAL A 26 -9.44 -6.25 2.80
N ASP A 27 -9.72 -5.02 3.20
CA ASP A 27 -10.79 -4.19 2.67
C ASP A 27 -10.27 -2.78 2.35
N PRO A 28 -9.79 -2.56 1.11
CA PRO A 28 -9.29 -1.26 0.66
C PRO A 28 -10.35 -0.14 0.64
N ALA A 29 -11.64 -0.45 0.78
CA ALA A 29 -12.68 0.57 0.93
C ALA A 29 -12.72 1.20 2.33
N VAL A 30 -12.03 0.60 3.32
CA VAL A 30 -11.96 1.16 4.67
C VAL A 30 -11.02 2.36 4.69
N THR A 31 -11.59 3.50 5.08
CA THR A 31 -10.91 4.79 5.28
C THR A 31 -10.81 5.10 6.77
N ILE A 32 -10.14 6.20 7.13
CA ILE A 32 -9.96 6.63 8.51
C ILE A 32 -10.30 8.11 8.69
N GLY A 33 -10.68 8.51 9.90
CA GLY A 33 -11.06 9.91 10.20
C GLY A 33 -9.95 10.96 10.05
N TYR A 34 -8.73 10.55 9.69
CA TYR A 34 -7.63 11.45 9.32
C TYR A 34 -7.60 11.76 7.82
N ASP A 35 -8.35 11.02 7.00
CA ASP A 35 -8.47 11.30 5.56
C ASP A 35 -9.22 12.62 5.36
N VAL A 36 -8.64 13.52 4.58
CA VAL A 36 -9.27 14.80 4.22
C VAL A 36 -10.47 14.56 3.30
N ASP A 37 -10.34 13.62 2.36
CA ASP A 37 -11.40 13.11 1.52
C ASP A 37 -11.35 11.58 1.52
N SER A 38 -12.35 10.96 2.15
CA SER A 38 -12.42 9.50 2.25
C SER A 38 -12.67 8.82 0.90
N ALA A 39 -13.40 9.46 -0.01
CA ALA A 39 -13.67 8.87 -1.32
C ALA A 39 -12.41 8.86 -2.20
N GLU A 40 -11.58 9.89 -2.10
CA GLU A 40 -10.25 9.92 -2.72
C GLU A 40 -9.31 8.89 -2.09
N ALA A 41 -9.30 8.78 -0.75
CA ALA A 41 -8.46 7.81 -0.03
C ALA A 41 -8.77 6.36 -0.42
N GLU A 42 -10.05 5.98 -0.48
CA GLU A 42 -10.48 4.67 -0.96
C GLU A 42 -9.97 4.41 -2.39
N GLN A 43 -10.17 5.36 -3.31
CA GLN A 43 -9.72 5.22 -4.70
C GLN A 43 -8.21 5.02 -4.79
N GLU A 44 -7.45 5.74 -3.96
CA GLU A 44 -5.99 5.62 -3.90
C GLU A 44 -5.55 4.28 -3.29
N HIS A 45 -6.24 3.74 -2.27
CA HIS A 45 -5.97 2.38 -1.79
C HIS A 45 -6.09 1.37 -2.93
N TRP A 46 -7.21 1.40 -3.66
CA TRP A 46 -7.46 0.49 -4.79
C TRP A 46 -6.40 0.61 -5.87
N ARG A 47 -6.07 1.84 -6.28
CA ARG A 47 -5.09 2.12 -7.32
C ARG A 47 -3.71 1.63 -6.92
N VAL A 48 -3.22 2.06 -5.75
CA VAL A 48 -1.83 1.84 -5.37
C VAL A 48 -1.56 0.39 -4.96
N PHE A 49 -2.52 -0.28 -4.30
CA PHE A 49 -2.37 -1.72 -4.02
C PHE A 49 -2.40 -2.55 -5.29
N GLY A 50 -3.27 -2.19 -6.24
CA GLY A 50 -3.35 -2.83 -7.55
C GLY A 50 -2.05 -2.70 -8.34
N ASP A 51 -1.52 -1.47 -8.44
CA ASP A 51 -0.27 -1.19 -9.14
C ASP A 51 0.91 -1.93 -8.48
N ALA A 52 1.04 -1.85 -7.15
CA ALA A 52 2.12 -2.50 -6.41
C ALA A 52 2.07 -4.04 -6.52
N ALA A 53 0.87 -4.63 -6.47
CA ALA A 53 0.70 -6.08 -6.62
C ALA A 53 0.99 -6.56 -8.05
N LYS A 54 0.60 -5.78 -9.05
CA LYS A 54 0.80 -6.10 -10.47
C LYS A 54 2.27 -6.03 -10.86
N ASP A 55 2.92 -4.93 -10.52
CA ASP A 55 4.29 -4.64 -10.95
C ASP A 55 5.33 -5.19 -9.96
N ARG A 56 4.90 -5.61 -8.77
CA ARG A 56 5.70 -6.25 -7.72
C ARG A 56 6.92 -5.42 -7.28
N TYR A 57 6.76 -4.09 -7.22
CA TYR A 57 7.77 -3.22 -6.63
C TYR A 57 7.65 -3.15 -5.11
N LEU A 58 8.72 -2.69 -4.45
CA LEU A 58 8.77 -2.53 -3.00
C LEU A 58 7.94 -1.30 -2.58
N ILE A 59 7.18 -1.40 -1.50
CA ILE A 59 6.50 -0.25 -0.89
C ILE A 59 7.12 0.08 0.47
N ALA A 60 6.96 1.33 0.89
CA ALA A 60 7.17 1.77 2.25
C ALA A 60 6.00 2.63 2.76
N GLY A 61 5.46 2.27 3.92
CA GLY A 61 4.39 3.00 4.59
C GLY A 61 4.78 3.52 5.96
N ALA A 62 4.33 4.73 6.28
CA ALA A 62 4.69 5.41 7.53
C ALA A 62 4.15 4.68 8.78
N HIS A 63 3.01 4.00 8.64
CA HIS A 63 2.34 3.30 9.74
C HIS A 63 2.27 1.78 9.53
N LEU A 64 3.08 1.24 8.62
CA LEU A 64 3.30 -0.20 8.56
C LEU A 64 4.24 -0.63 9.70
N PRO A 65 4.14 -1.89 10.19
CA PRO A 65 5.06 -2.40 11.19
C PRO A 65 6.51 -2.21 10.75
N PHE A 66 7.34 -1.62 11.62
CA PHE A 66 8.75 -1.33 11.31
C PHE A 66 9.47 -2.59 10.80
N PRO A 67 10.25 -2.52 9.69
CA PRO A 67 10.77 -1.32 9.01
C PRO A 67 9.80 -0.64 8.03
N GLY A 68 8.55 -1.09 7.96
CA GLY A 68 7.51 -0.49 7.14
C GLY A 68 7.63 -0.80 5.65
N LEU A 69 8.46 -1.80 5.29
CA LEU A 69 8.79 -2.19 3.92
C LEU A 69 8.19 -3.55 3.57
N GLY A 70 7.76 -3.73 2.32
CA GLY A 70 7.27 -5.02 1.84
C GLY A 70 6.78 -5.01 0.40
N HIS A 71 6.34 -6.18 -0.08
CA HIS A 71 5.70 -6.32 -1.39
C HIS A 71 4.20 -6.57 -1.21
N VAL A 72 3.38 -5.83 -1.96
CA VAL A 72 1.94 -6.06 -1.98
C VAL A 72 1.64 -7.28 -2.85
N ARG A 73 0.72 -8.14 -2.41
CA ARG A 73 0.21 -9.28 -3.17
C ARG A 73 -1.30 -9.18 -3.24
N ASN A 74 -1.86 -9.43 -4.42
CA ASN A 74 -3.30 -9.60 -4.60
C ASN A 74 -3.66 -11.04 -4.25
N ASN A 75 -4.59 -11.25 -3.31
CA ASN A 75 -5.02 -12.58 -2.87
C ASN A 75 -6.26 -13.09 -3.63
N GLY A 76 -6.79 -12.32 -4.59
CA GLY A 76 -8.10 -12.53 -5.20
C GLY A 76 -9.18 -11.72 -4.49
N ASP A 77 -10.38 -11.68 -5.09
CA ASP A 77 -11.58 -11.05 -4.55
C ASP A 77 -11.38 -9.62 -4.01
N LYS A 78 -10.54 -8.84 -4.71
CA LYS A 78 -10.20 -7.46 -4.34
C LYS A 78 -9.53 -7.31 -2.96
N THR A 79 -8.84 -8.33 -2.49
CA THR A 79 -8.09 -8.30 -1.21
C THR A 79 -6.59 -8.36 -1.45
N TYR A 80 -5.82 -7.81 -0.51
CA TYR A 80 -4.37 -7.71 -0.58
C TYR A 80 -3.70 -8.16 0.70
N THR A 81 -2.41 -8.49 0.60
CA THR A 81 -1.50 -8.68 1.73
C THR A 81 -0.20 -7.94 1.46
N VAL A 82 0.52 -7.55 2.51
CA VAL A 82 1.92 -7.10 2.40
C VAL A 82 2.83 -8.17 2.99
N GLY A 83 3.72 -8.72 2.15
CA GLY A 83 4.73 -9.67 2.58
C GLY A 83 6.00 -8.97 3.09
N PRO A 84 6.75 -9.58 4.03
CA PRO A 84 8.03 -9.07 4.46
C PRO A 84 9.05 -9.04 3.31
N LEU A 85 10.17 -8.35 3.53
CA LEU A 85 11.30 -8.19 2.61
C LEU A 85 12.04 -9.49 2.21
N SER A 86 11.63 -10.66 2.71
CA SER A 86 12.34 -11.95 2.55
C SER A 86 12.08 -12.65 1.23
#